data_AF-A0A836EJA5-F1
#
_entry.id   AF-A0A836EJA5-F1
#
_cell.length_a   1.000
_cell.length_b   1.000
_cell.length_c   1.000
_cell.angle_alpha   90.00
_cell.angle_beta   90.00
_cell.angle_gamma   90.00
#
_symmetry.space_group_name_H-M   'P 1'
#
loop_
_entity.id
_entity.type
_entity.pdbx_description
1 polymer ?
#
loop_
_entity_poly.entity_id
_entity_poly.type
_entity_poly.pdbx_seq_one_letter_code
_entity_poly.pdbx_strand_id
1 'polypeptide(L)'
;KSSKMLRSHHMIIVMLPCLVRTVFADNCSISSYQCGTHFTCPSIFERNNICPFSRMPGQLEEIKGELATFGMGCFWAGDSLFGVLPGVIRTCVGYAGGIKESPAYKNMGDHTEVINIEYDPELVSYTHLLSLFWNNHEYSLTKKIKRQYMSLILYHNEEQKLQAEKSREQEQRKRGEIFVTEIQKFSKFYPAEDYHQKYRLQNHPWLVETLGFNTREILCESPLAAKLNGYIAGAGTLEQFERELPNLELNEKSVQYLTKYIIENQGSGLYC
;
A
#
# COMPACT_ATOMS: atom_id res chain seq x y z
N LYS A 1 5.62 27.65 -61.89
CA LYS A 1 5.49 27.28 -63.33
C LYS A 1 5.40 25.75 -63.36
N SER A 2 4.23 25.15 -63.12
CA SER A 2 3.12 24.87 -64.05
C SER A 2 3.53 24.02 -65.26
N SER A 3 2.92 22.84 -65.35
CA SER A 3 2.43 22.08 -66.54
C SER A 3 2.14 20.65 -66.04
N LYS A 4 0.92 20.13 -65.80
CA LYS A 4 -0.35 20.02 -66.56
C LYS A 4 -0.22 19.50 -67.99
N MET A 5 -0.69 18.25 -68.22
CA MET A 5 -1.61 17.83 -69.30
C MET A 5 -1.99 16.33 -69.09
N LEU A 6 -3.27 15.99 -68.84
CA LEU A 6 -4.34 15.57 -69.80
C LEU A 6 -3.99 14.22 -70.50
N ARG A 7 -4.82 13.17 -70.66
CA ARG A 7 -6.29 13.07 -70.84
C ARG A 7 -6.76 11.58 -70.89
N SER A 8 -7.97 11.29 -70.38
CA SER A 8 -9.06 10.39 -70.88
C SER A 8 -8.79 8.99 -71.48
N HIS A 9 -9.62 7.98 -71.13
CA HIS A 9 -10.67 7.34 -71.98
C HIS A 9 -11.49 6.28 -71.20
N HIS A 10 -12.79 6.15 -71.54
CA HIS A 10 -13.79 5.20 -71.02
C HIS A 10 -13.63 3.77 -71.56
N MET A 11 -14.11 2.76 -70.81
CA MET A 11 -14.78 1.60 -71.41
C MET A 11 -15.81 0.97 -70.45
N ILE A 12 -17.03 0.79 -70.97
CA ILE A 12 -18.22 0.13 -70.39
C ILE A 12 -18.21 -1.35 -70.84
N ILE A 13 -18.87 -2.26 -70.10
CA ILE A 13 -19.60 -3.53 -70.47
C ILE A 13 -19.65 -4.39 -69.17
N VAL A 14 -20.71 -4.45 -68.36
CA VAL A 14 -22.02 -5.16 -68.44
C VAL A 14 -21.94 -6.64 -68.83
N MET A 15 -22.11 -7.55 -67.87
CA MET A 15 -22.76 -8.88 -68.03
C MET A 15 -23.37 -9.35 -66.70
N LEU A 16 -24.48 -10.07 -66.83
CA LEU A 16 -25.65 -10.24 -65.95
C LEU A 16 -25.55 -11.41 -64.90
N PRO A 17 -26.61 -11.76 -64.14
CA PRO A 17 -26.58 -12.13 -62.71
C PRO A 17 -26.78 -13.63 -62.43
N CYS A 18 -26.66 -14.03 -61.15
CA CYS A 18 -27.38 -15.20 -60.63
C CYS A 18 -28.06 -14.87 -59.29
N LEU A 19 -29.40 -15.00 -59.29
CA LEU A 19 -30.34 -14.96 -58.16
C LEU A 19 -30.04 -16.12 -57.15
N VAL A 20 -30.53 -16.17 -55.90
CA VAL A 20 -31.95 -16.31 -55.48
C VAL A 20 -32.10 -16.23 -53.93
N ARG A 21 -33.09 -15.43 -53.50
CA ARG A 21 -34.02 -15.43 -52.32
C ARG A 21 -33.52 -15.44 -50.86
N THR A 22 -33.82 -14.41 -50.04
CA THR A 22 -35.05 -14.13 -49.20
C THR A 22 -35.40 -15.25 -48.20
N VAL A 23 -35.58 -14.98 -46.89
CA VAL A 23 -36.82 -14.48 -46.25
C VAL A 23 -36.54 -13.78 -44.89
N PHE A 24 -37.35 -12.75 -44.60
CA PHE A 24 -37.48 -11.91 -43.40
C PHE A 24 -38.17 -12.58 -42.20
N ALA A 25 -37.94 -12.05 -40.98
CA ALA A 25 -38.93 -11.73 -39.92
C ALA A 25 -38.15 -11.33 -38.64
N ASP A 26 -38.13 -10.08 -38.17
CA ASP A 26 -39.18 -9.25 -37.52
C ASP A 26 -39.15 -9.29 -35.98
N ASN A 27 -39.25 -8.07 -35.44
CA ASN A 27 -39.14 -7.67 -34.04
C ASN A 27 -40.15 -8.36 -33.10
N CYS A 28 -39.70 -8.71 -31.89
CA CYS A 28 -40.58 -8.79 -30.72
C CYS A 28 -39.82 -8.26 -29.49
N SER A 29 -40.33 -7.16 -28.93
CA SER A 29 -39.94 -6.62 -27.62
C SER A 29 -40.83 -7.27 -26.56
N ILE A 30 -40.26 -7.64 -25.40
CA ILE A 30 -40.95 -7.75 -24.11
C ILE A 30 -39.91 -7.79 -22.99
N SER A 31 -40.19 -7.04 -21.94
CA SER A 31 -39.52 -7.04 -20.65
C SER A 31 -39.72 -8.36 -19.90
N SER A 32 -38.75 -8.80 -19.11
CA SER A 32 -38.96 -9.22 -17.70
C SER A 32 -37.75 -9.95 -17.14
N TYR A 33 -37.49 -9.66 -15.88
CA TYR A 33 -36.59 -10.40 -14.99
C TYR A 33 -37.09 -11.85 -14.84
N GLN A 34 -36.20 -12.84 -15.00
CA GLN A 34 -35.96 -13.88 -13.99
C GLN A 34 -34.81 -14.84 -14.36
N CYS A 35 -34.22 -15.34 -13.28
CA CYS A 35 -33.07 -16.21 -13.13
C CYS A 35 -33.18 -17.57 -13.84
N GLY A 36 -32.04 -18.09 -14.32
CA GLY A 36 -31.80 -19.54 -14.35
C GLY A 36 -31.11 -20.11 -15.59
N THR A 37 -29.94 -20.70 -15.34
CA THR A 37 -29.36 -21.89 -16.00
C THR A 37 -28.49 -21.73 -17.26
N HIS A 38 -27.21 -22.08 -17.06
CA HIS A 38 -26.25 -22.71 -17.98
C HIS A 38 -25.96 -22.05 -19.34
N PHE A 39 -24.89 -21.23 -19.37
CA PHE A 39 -24.05 -21.11 -20.56
C PHE A 39 -22.75 -21.89 -20.36
N THR A 40 -22.64 -23.00 -21.07
CA THR A 40 -21.39 -23.74 -21.26
C THR A 40 -20.44 -22.91 -22.11
N CYS A 41 -19.28 -22.56 -21.55
CA CYS A 41 -18.17 -21.95 -22.29
C CYS A 41 -17.45 -23.03 -23.12
N PRO A 42 -17.19 -22.84 -24.43
CA PRO A 42 -16.40 -23.78 -25.20
C PRO A 42 -14.94 -23.73 -24.72
N SER A 43 -14.45 -24.90 -24.33
CA SER A 43 -13.05 -25.18 -24.00
C SER A 43 -12.11 -24.88 -25.17
N ILE A 44 -10.85 -24.56 -24.80
CA ILE A 44 -9.60 -24.56 -25.60
C ILE A 44 -9.05 -23.16 -25.91
N PHE A 45 -8.41 -22.55 -24.91
CA PHE A 45 -7.00 -22.12 -25.03
C PHE A 45 -6.39 -21.93 -23.63
N GLU A 46 -5.70 -22.95 -23.15
CA GLU A 46 -4.78 -22.85 -22.01
C GLU A 46 -3.43 -22.28 -22.49
N ARG A 47 -3.02 -21.15 -21.90
CA ARG A 47 -1.77 -21.00 -21.14
C ARG A 47 -1.53 -19.53 -20.76
N ASN A 48 -1.42 -19.31 -19.45
CA ASN A 48 -0.76 -18.19 -18.77
C ASN A 48 -1.40 -16.78 -18.85
N ASN A 49 -2.68 -16.65 -18.49
CA ASN A 49 -3.22 -15.39 -17.97
C ASN A 49 -3.89 -15.63 -16.62
N ILE A 50 -3.08 -15.65 -15.56
CA ILE A 50 -3.61 -15.48 -14.20
C ILE A 50 -4.01 -14.00 -14.10
N CYS A 51 -5.29 -13.69 -14.29
CA CYS A 51 -5.85 -12.45 -13.75
C CYS A 51 -5.59 -12.47 -12.24
N PRO A 52 -4.95 -11.45 -11.64
CA PRO A 52 -4.51 -11.56 -10.25
C PRO A 52 -5.66 -11.56 -9.25
N PHE A 53 -6.93 -11.47 -9.65
CA PHE A 53 -8.05 -11.55 -8.72
C PHE A 53 -9.36 -11.92 -9.45
N SER A 54 -9.54 -13.17 -9.87
CA SER A 54 -10.89 -13.73 -10.02
C SER A 54 -11.30 -14.39 -8.70
N ARG A 55 -11.34 -13.62 -7.61
CA ARG A 55 -11.88 -14.10 -6.32
C ARG A 55 -13.39 -13.87 -6.34
N MET A 56 -14.15 -14.95 -6.19
CA MET A 56 -15.61 -14.90 -6.10
C MET A 56 -16.03 -14.11 -4.84
N PRO A 57 -17.11 -13.30 -4.91
CA PRO A 57 -17.60 -12.59 -3.73
C PRO A 57 -18.24 -13.57 -2.75
N GLY A 58 -17.78 -13.61 -1.50
CA GLY A 58 -18.46 -14.33 -0.41
C GLY A 58 -17.58 -15.07 0.59
N GLN A 59 -16.26 -15.13 0.42
CA GLN A 59 -15.33 -15.60 1.45
C GLN A 59 -14.32 -14.50 1.73
N LEU A 60 -14.49 -13.80 2.85
CA LEU A 60 -13.42 -13.02 3.47
C LEU A 60 -12.37 -14.05 3.91
N GLU A 61 -11.44 -14.42 3.02
CA GLU A 61 -10.24 -15.11 3.46
C GLU A 61 -9.51 -14.17 4.41
N GLU A 62 -9.36 -14.63 5.64
CA GLU A 62 -8.59 -13.96 6.69
C GLU A 62 -7.17 -13.75 6.15
N ILE A 63 -6.78 -12.50 5.89
CA ILE A 63 -5.42 -12.19 5.46
C ILE A 63 -4.51 -12.64 6.59
N LYS A 64 -3.71 -13.68 6.35
CA LYS A 64 -2.80 -14.23 7.35
C LYS A 64 -1.58 -13.32 7.48
N GLY A 65 -1.76 -12.19 8.15
CA GLY A 65 -0.72 -11.20 8.41
C GLY A 65 0.31 -11.69 9.43
N GLU A 66 1.54 -11.20 9.28
CA GLU A 66 2.60 -11.29 10.28
C GLU A 66 2.88 -9.90 10.87
N LEU A 67 3.44 -9.87 12.09
CA LEU A 67 3.79 -8.63 12.78
C LEU A 67 5.29 -8.35 12.73
N ALA A 68 5.65 -7.09 12.49
CA ALA A 68 6.99 -6.55 12.68
C ALA A 68 6.91 -5.31 13.57
N THR A 69 7.87 -5.13 14.48
CA THR A 69 7.89 -3.97 15.37
C THR A 69 9.28 -3.35 15.46
N PHE A 70 9.36 -2.06 15.13
CA PHE A 70 10.62 -1.34 15.03
C PHE A 70 10.58 0.00 15.76
N GLY A 71 11.64 0.35 16.48
CA GLY A 71 11.93 1.69 16.95
C GLY A 71 12.99 2.33 16.06
N MET A 72 12.64 3.44 15.41
CA MET A 72 13.48 4.07 14.39
C MET A 72 13.61 5.57 14.50
N GLY A 73 13.49 6.08 15.73
CA GLY A 73 13.37 7.50 16.00
C GLY A 73 11.94 7.90 16.27
N CYS A 74 11.56 9.10 15.82
CA CYS A 74 10.17 9.52 15.88
C CYS A 74 9.31 8.61 15.00
N PHE A 75 8.26 8.04 15.57
CA PHE A 75 7.47 7.02 14.88
C PHE A 75 6.61 7.53 13.72
N TRP A 76 6.46 8.85 13.53
CA TRP A 76 5.59 9.42 12.49
C TRP A 76 6.19 9.23 11.09
N ALA A 77 7.53 9.33 10.99
CA ALA A 77 8.25 9.04 9.77
C ALA A 77 8.11 7.55 9.41
N GLY A 78 8.31 6.66 10.40
CA GLY A 78 8.08 5.22 10.24
C GLY A 78 6.67 4.88 9.80
N ASP A 79 5.64 5.45 10.43
CA ASP A 79 4.22 5.21 10.10
C ASP A 79 3.91 5.55 8.65
N SER A 80 4.51 6.64 8.16
CA SER A 80 4.35 7.09 6.78
C SER A 80 5.15 6.20 5.80
N LEU A 81 6.38 5.83 6.17
CA LEU A 81 7.28 5.01 5.36
C LEU A 81 6.68 3.62 5.09
N PHE A 82 6.26 2.93 6.15
CA PHE A 82 5.75 1.57 6.02
C PHE A 82 4.30 1.54 5.56
N GLY A 83 3.48 2.54 5.92
CA GLY A 83 2.05 2.56 5.58
C GLY A 83 1.76 2.57 4.06
N VAL A 84 2.68 3.10 3.24
CA VAL A 84 2.53 3.13 1.77
C VAL A 84 3.09 1.90 1.05
N LEU A 85 3.76 1.00 1.77
CA LEU A 85 4.45 -0.13 1.17
C LEU A 85 3.45 -1.20 0.70
N PRO A 86 3.50 -1.66 -0.57
CA PRO A 86 2.70 -2.79 -1.01
C PRO A 86 2.96 -4.03 -0.15
N GLY A 87 1.90 -4.69 0.30
CA GLY A 87 1.97 -5.82 1.23
C GLY A 87 1.90 -5.45 2.70
N VAL A 88 2.09 -4.17 3.08
CA VAL A 88 1.72 -3.72 4.42
C VAL A 88 0.20 -3.56 4.51
N ILE A 89 -0.38 -4.23 5.49
CA ILE A 89 -1.83 -4.26 5.71
C ILE A 89 -2.20 -3.05 6.54
N ARG A 90 -1.54 -2.82 7.67
CA ARG A 90 -1.81 -1.68 8.56
C ARG A 90 -0.64 -1.38 9.47
N THR A 91 -0.67 -0.21 10.08
CA THR A 91 0.36 0.27 10.98
C THR A 91 -0.27 0.91 12.21
N CYS A 92 0.37 0.82 13.36
CA CYS A 92 -0.04 1.51 14.58
C CYS A 92 1.21 1.94 15.34
N VAL A 93 1.28 3.20 15.77
CA VAL A 93 2.43 3.70 16.53
C VAL A 93 2.20 3.59 18.02
N GLY A 94 3.27 3.41 18.78
CA GLY A 94 3.16 3.17 20.21
C GLY A 94 4.48 3.07 20.94
N TYR A 95 4.42 2.51 22.14
CA TYR A 95 5.53 2.38 23.07
C TYR A 95 5.78 0.91 23.36
N ALA A 96 7.04 0.47 23.22
CA ALA A 96 7.43 -0.91 23.48
C ALA A 96 8.89 -1.02 23.91
N GLY A 97 9.26 -2.21 24.35
CA GLY A 97 10.64 -2.56 24.69
C GLY A 97 11.12 -2.14 26.08
N GLY A 98 10.27 -1.50 26.87
CA GLY A 98 10.45 -1.30 28.30
C GLY A 98 9.63 -2.27 29.15
N ILE A 99 9.70 -2.11 30.47
CA ILE A 99 8.95 -2.89 31.46
C ILE A 99 7.84 -2.09 32.15
N LYS A 100 7.78 -0.78 31.94
CA LYS A 100 6.77 0.05 32.57
C LYS A 100 5.37 -0.31 32.08
N GLU A 101 4.45 -0.51 33.02
CA GLU A 101 3.04 -0.69 32.68
C GLU A 101 2.37 0.64 32.30
N SER A 102 1.51 0.58 31.28
CA SER A 102 0.71 1.71 30.79
C SER A 102 1.51 3.01 30.56
N PRO A 103 2.56 2.98 29.69
CA PRO A 103 3.27 4.18 29.29
C PRO A 103 2.33 5.15 28.54
N ALA A 104 2.62 6.44 28.67
CA ALA A 104 2.00 7.53 27.92
C ALA A 104 3.10 8.47 27.43
N TYR A 105 2.84 9.31 26.41
CA TYR A 105 3.87 10.14 25.78
C TYR A 105 4.71 10.94 26.79
N LYS A 106 4.04 11.59 27.75
CA LYS A 106 4.69 12.40 28.79
C LYS A 106 5.43 11.59 29.85
N ASN A 107 5.26 10.27 29.88
CA ASN A 107 5.79 9.40 30.91
C ASN A 107 5.98 7.96 30.41
N MET A 108 6.80 7.77 29.38
CA MET A 108 7.04 6.45 28.76
C MET A 108 7.91 5.51 29.60
N GLY A 109 8.64 6.03 30.59
CA GLY A 109 9.59 5.23 31.36
C GLY A 109 10.75 4.74 30.49
N ASP A 110 10.94 3.44 30.47
CA ASP A 110 12.00 2.76 29.70
C ASP A 110 11.51 2.23 28.35
N HIS A 111 10.34 2.65 27.88
CA HIS A 111 9.89 2.35 26.53
C HIS A 111 10.57 3.23 25.48
N THR A 112 10.54 2.73 24.24
CA THR A 112 10.95 3.43 23.02
C THR A 112 9.72 3.64 22.15
N GLU A 113 9.70 4.74 21.38
CA GLU A 113 8.72 4.92 20.31
C GLU A 113 8.93 3.87 19.23
N VAL A 114 7.89 3.11 18.94
CA VAL A 114 7.92 2.06 17.93
C VAL A 114 6.73 2.17 17.00
N ILE A 115 6.91 1.63 15.80
CA ILE A 115 5.83 1.27 14.90
C ILE A 115 5.58 -0.23 14.98
N ASN A 116 4.31 -0.61 15.10
CA ASN A 116 3.85 -1.98 14.89
C ASN A 116 3.24 -2.07 13.48
N ILE A 117 3.73 -3.01 12.69
CA ILE A 117 3.40 -3.19 11.28
C ILE A 117 2.80 -4.58 11.13
N GLU A 118 1.61 -4.66 10.56
CA GLU A 118 1.05 -5.91 10.08
C GLU A 118 1.24 -5.99 8.58
N TYR A 119 1.84 -7.08 8.09
CA TYR A 119 2.18 -7.25 6.69
C TYR A 119 1.82 -8.64 6.19
N ASP A 120 1.56 -8.74 4.90
CA ASP A 120 1.35 -10.00 4.19
C ASP A 120 2.71 -10.56 3.74
N PRO A 121 3.18 -11.68 4.31
CA PRO A 121 4.48 -12.27 3.96
C PRO A 121 4.56 -12.80 2.52
N GLU A 122 3.42 -12.98 1.84
CA GLU A 122 3.39 -13.36 0.41
C GLU A 122 3.68 -12.16 -0.50
N LEU A 123 3.43 -10.94 -0.03
CA LEU A 123 3.62 -9.71 -0.79
C LEU A 123 4.90 -8.97 -0.41
N VAL A 124 5.27 -8.96 0.88
CA VAL A 124 6.47 -8.30 1.38
C VAL A 124 7.17 -9.14 2.44
N SER A 125 8.48 -9.34 2.29
CA SER A 125 9.26 -10.11 3.25
C SER A 125 9.71 -9.26 4.44
N TYR A 126 9.92 -9.91 5.60
CA TYR A 126 10.53 -9.26 6.76
C TYR A 126 11.93 -8.69 6.46
N THR A 127 12.71 -9.36 5.60
CA THR A 127 14.01 -8.85 5.13
C THR A 127 13.91 -7.55 4.33
N HIS A 128 12.80 -7.35 3.59
CA HIS A 128 12.53 -6.09 2.91
C HIS A 128 12.21 -4.99 3.92
N LEU A 129 11.40 -5.30 4.94
CA LEU A 129 11.11 -4.37 6.02
C LEU A 129 12.38 -3.95 6.80
N LEU A 130 13.27 -4.91 7.07
CA LEU A 130 14.59 -4.65 7.66
C LEU A 130 15.45 -3.74 6.76
N SER A 131 15.45 -3.97 5.44
CA SER A 131 16.14 -3.08 4.50
C SER A 131 15.65 -1.64 4.61
N LEU A 132 14.33 -1.42 4.67
CA LEU A 132 13.77 -0.08 4.87
C LEU A 132 14.17 0.50 6.23
N PHE A 133 14.15 -0.31 7.29
CA PHE A 133 14.59 0.07 8.62
C PHE A 133 16.03 0.59 8.64
N TRP A 134 16.98 -0.12 8.03
CA TRP A 134 18.40 0.28 8.00
C TRP A 134 18.67 1.52 7.14
N ASN A 135 17.81 1.80 6.15
CA ASN A 135 18.00 2.90 5.20
C ASN A 135 17.28 4.20 5.60
N ASN A 136 16.31 4.16 6.53
CA ASN A 136 15.44 5.30 6.84
C ASN A 136 15.42 5.65 8.33
N HIS A 137 16.59 5.68 8.96
CA HIS A 137 16.70 6.00 10.38
C HIS A 137 16.82 7.51 10.59
N GLU A 138 15.91 8.10 11.39
CA GLU A 138 15.93 9.54 11.69
C GLU A 138 17.10 9.91 12.63
N TYR A 139 17.37 9.05 13.61
CA TYR A 139 18.54 9.16 14.50
C TYR A 139 19.65 8.21 14.05
N SER A 140 20.85 8.33 14.62
CA SER A 140 21.99 7.54 14.13
C SER A 140 21.97 6.10 14.66
N LEU A 141 22.12 5.13 13.74
CA LEU A 141 22.30 3.71 14.05
C LEU A 141 23.53 3.42 14.93
N THR A 142 24.47 4.37 15.04
CA THR A 142 25.76 4.22 15.73
C THR A 142 25.80 4.95 17.08
N LYS A 143 24.80 5.78 17.41
CA LYS A 143 24.80 6.59 18.64
C LYS A 143 23.48 6.49 19.39
N LYS A 144 23.55 6.13 20.67
CA LYS A 144 22.40 6.21 21.58
C LYS A 144 22.21 7.67 22.01
N ILE A 145 21.12 8.30 21.57
CA ILE A 145 20.82 9.70 21.88
C ILE A 145 19.82 9.80 23.03
N LYS A 146 18.64 9.19 22.89
CA LYS A 146 17.59 9.16 23.92
C LYS A 146 16.88 7.81 23.90
N ARG A 147 16.46 7.30 25.06
CA ARG A 147 15.71 6.03 25.18
C ARG A 147 14.45 6.01 24.31
N GLN A 148 13.75 7.14 24.25
CA GLN A 148 12.57 7.35 23.42
C GLN A 148 12.80 7.10 21.92
N TYR A 149 13.98 7.43 21.40
CA TYR A 149 14.28 7.44 19.96
C TYR A 149 15.38 6.44 19.57
N MET A 150 15.52 5.34 20.32
CA MET A 150 16.58 4.38 20.04
C MET A 150 16.25 3.51 18.83
N SER A 151 17.32 3.06 18.17
CA SER A 151 17.26 1.98 17.20
C SER A 151 16.93 0.66 17.90
N LEU A 152 15.76 0.10 17.61
CA LEU A 152 15.22 -1.08 18.28
C LEU A 152 14.50 -2.00 17.30
N ILE A 153 14.76 -3.30 17.36
CA ILE A 153 14.03 -4.35 16.66
C ILE A 153 13.44 -5.29 17.71
N LEU A 154 12.11 -5.42 17.71
CA LEU A 154 11.40 -6.36 18.56
C LEU A 154 10.94 -7.55 17.72
N TYR A 155 11.63 -8.69 17.85
CA TYR A 155 11.30 -9.89 17.08
C TYR A 155 10.13 -10.66 17.69
N HIS A 156 9.21 -11.13 16.84
CA HIS A 156 8.03 -11.91 17.23
C HIS A 156 8.27 -13.42 17.24
N ASN A 157 9.31 -13.88 16.53
CA ASN A 157 9.72 -15.28 16.49
C ASN A 157 11.25 -15.41 16.23
N GLU A 158 11.79 -16.62 16.34
CA GLU A 158 13.23 -16.87 16.17
C GLU A 158 13.71 -16.64 14.73
N GLU A 159 12.86 -16.81 13.73
CA GLU A 159 13.21 -16.52 12.33
C GLU A 159 13.47 -15.02 12.13
N GLN A 160 12.58 -14.15 12.65
CA GLN A 160 12.79 -12.71 12.65
C GLN A 160 14.05 -12.30 13.40
N LYS A 161 14.37 -12.95 14.53
CA LYS A 161 15.61 -12.70 15.27
C LYS A 161 16.84 -13.00 14.40
N LEU A 162 16.89 -14.19 13.78
CA LEU A 162 18.00 -14.60 12.93
C LEU A 162 18.16 -13.66 11.72
N GLN A 163 17.06 -13.30 11.06
CA GLN A 163 17.07 -12.37 9.94
C GLN A 163 17.53 -10.96 10.36
N ALA A 164 17.09 -10.47 11.52
CA ALA A 164 17.51 -9.18 12.06
C ALA A 164 19.00 -9.16 12.38
N GLU A 165 19.52 -10.16 13.09
CA GLU A 165 20.95 -10.27 13.44
C GLU A 165 21.83 -10.35 12.20
N LYS A 166 21.45 -11.22 11.24
CA LYS A 166 22.16 -11.37 9.97
C LYS A 166 22.16 -10.08 9.14
N SER A 167 21.02 -9.40 9.03
CA SER A 167 20.92 -8.14 8.26
C SER A 167 21.73 -7.01 8.92
N ARG A 168 21.75 -6.94 10.26
CA ARG A 168 22.60 -5.99 11.01
C ARG A 168 24.06 -6.21 10.69
N GLU A 169 24.55 -7.45 10.72
CA GLU A 169 25.94 -7.76 10.40
C GLU A 169 26.31 -7.39 8.96
N GLN A 170 25.41 -7.66 8.01
CA GLN A 170 25.62 -7.32 6.60
C GLN A 170 25.71 -5.80 6.39
N GLU A 171 24.78 -5.03 6.97
CA GLU A 171 24.78 -3.57 6.85
C GLU A 171 25.97 -2.93 7.58
N GLN A 172 26.37 -3.46 8.74
CA GLN A 172 27.60 -3.03 9.42
C GLN A 172 28.84 -3.23 8.55
N ARG A 173 29.00 -4.41 7.92
CA ARG A 173 30.12 -4.67 7.01
C ARG A 173 30.11 -3.77 5.79
N LYS A 174 28.92 -3.53 5.21
CA LYS A 174 28.73 -2.67 4.03
C LYS A 174 29.08 -1.21 4.32
N ARG A 175 28.74 -0.70 5.51
CA ARG A 175 28.97 0.70 5.90
C ARG A 175 30.31 0.93 6.61
N GLY A 176 30.95 -0.13 7.09
CA GLY A 176 32.15 -0.01 7.93
C GLY A 176 31.86 0.59 9.30
N GLU A 177 30.63 0.44 9.80
CA GLU A 177 30.14 1.03 11.05
C GLU A 177 29.71 -0.05 12.03
N ILE A 178 29.71 0.28 13.33
CA ILE A 178 29.16 -0.58 14.38
C ILE A 178 27.81 -0.02 14.81
N PHE A 179 26.75 -0.82 14.64
CA PHE A 179 25.41 -0.39 15.01
C PHE A 179 25.14 -0.69 16.48
N VAL A 180 24.51 0.26 17.16
CA VAL A 180 24.06 0.12 18.56
C VAL A 180 22.60 -0.34 18.65
N THR A 181 22.07 -0.88 17.55
CA THR A 181 20.67 -1.32 17.43
C THR A 181 20.42 -2.52 18.35
N GLU A 182 19.43 -2.36 19.23
CA GLU A 182 18.99 -3.41 20.14
C GLU A 182 18.06 -4.37 19.39
N ILE A 183 18.35 -5.67 19.47
CA ILE A 183 17.51 -6.73 18.94
C ILE A 183 17.03 -7.55 20.14
N GLN A 184 15.75 -7.49 20.45
CA GLN A 184 15.18 -8.13 21.64
C GLN A 184 13.83 -8.77 21.35
N LYS A 185 13.38 -9.68 22.21
CA LYS A 185 12.11 -10.37 22.03
C LYS A 185 10.96 -9.37 22.22
N PHE A 186 9.98 -9.41 21.34
CA PHE A 186 8.72 -8.68 21.52
C PHE A 186 8.01 -9.19 22.79
N SER A 187 7.55 -8.26 23.63
CA SER A 187 6.84 -8.56 24.87
C SER A 187 5.42 -8.02 24.84
N LYS A 188 5.28 -6.69 24.83
CA LYS A 188 4.00 -5.98 24.87
C LYS A 188 4.11 -4.67 24.11
N PHE A 189 3.04 -4.35 23.40
CA PHE A 189 2.87 -3.09 22.68
C PHE A 189 1.79 -2.26 23.36
N TYR A 190 2.09 -0.98 23.59
CA TYR A 190 1.13 0.00 24.08
C TYR A 190 0.87 1.02 22.97
N PRO A 191 -0.31 1.00 22.34
CA PRO A 191 -0.64 2.01 21.35
C PRO A 191 -0.49 3.42 21.93
N ALA A 192 0.11 4.33 21.16
CA ALA A 192 0.18 5.73 21.52
C ALA A 192 -1.21 6.39 21.42
N GLU A 193 -1.31 7.60 21.97
CA GLU A 193 -2.49 8.44 21.94
C GLU A 193 -3.00 8.68 20.51
N ASP A 194 -4.28 9.03 20.40
CA ASP A 194 -4.99 9.22 19.12
C ASP A 194 -4.25 10.18 18.18
N TYR A 195 -3.81 11.33 18.68
CA TYR A 195 -3.14 12.39 17.91
C TYR A 195 -1.78 11.96 17.33
N HIS A 196 -1.23 10.82 17.76
CA HIS A 196 -0.01 10.26 17.18
C HIS A 196 -0.27 9.34 15.98
N GLN A 197 -1.46 8.74 15.87
CA GLN A 197 -1.76 7.74 14.84
C GLN A 197 -1.96 8.40 13.48
N LYS A 198 -1.27 7.96 12.43
CA LYS A 198 -1.46 8.55 11.07
C LYS A 198 -1.33 10.08 11.09
N TYR A 199 -0.31 10.57 11.79
CA TYR A 199 -0.11 11.99 12.08
C TYR A 199 -0.19 12.89 10.84
N ARG A 200 0.34 12.45 9.70
CA ARG A 200 0.30 13.23 8.44
C ARG A 200 -1.12 13.32 7.91
N LEU A 201 -1.86 12.21 7.91
CA LEU A 201 -3.26 12.19 7.52
C LEU A 201 -4.14 13.03 8.46
N GLN A 202 -3.90 12.98 9.78
CA GLN A 202 -4.69 13.75 10.75
C GLN A 202 -4.54 15.27 10.61
N ASN A 203 -3.46 15.75 9.98
CA ASN A 203 -3.31 17.16 9.62
C ASN A 203 -4.21 17.60 8.44
N HIS A 204 -5.08 16.72 7.94
CA HIS A 204 -6.11 17.02 6.93
C HIS A 204 -7.52 16.72 7.48
N PRO A 205 -8.06 17.55 8.40
CA PRO A 205 -9.32 17.25 9.11
C PRO A 205 -10.50 16.94 8.20
N TRP A 206 -10.64 17.66 7.08
CA TRP A 206 -11.71 17.42 6.12
C TRP A 206 -11.67 16.01 5.53
N LEU A 207 -10.49 15.50 5.22
CA LEU A 207 -10.32 14.17 4.64
C LEU A 207 -10.59 13.08 5.68
N VAL A 208 -10.09 13.26 6.90
CA VAL A 208 -10.34 12.38 8.05
C VAL A 208 -11.84 12.25 8.33
N GLU A 209 -12.55 13.37 8.40
CA GLU A 209 -14.00 13.40 8.61
C GLU A 209 -14.76 12.73 7.46
N THR A 210 -14.38 13.05 6.21
CA THR A 210 -15.02 12.49 5.01
C THR A 210 -14.87 10.97 4.92
N LEU A 211 -13.74 10.42 5.36
CA LEU A 211 -13.44 8.98 5.32
C LEU A 211 -13.81 8.25 6.62
N GLY A 212 -14.33 8.95 7.64
CA GLY A 212 -14.79 8.36 8.89
C GLY A 212 -13.67 7.88 9.82
N PHE A 213 -12.47 8.46 9.73
CA PHE A 213 -11.33 8.10 10.58
C PHE A 213 -11.38 8.79 11.94
N ASN A 214 -12.43 8.51 12.71
CA ASN A 214 -12.81 9.31 13.88
C ASN A 214 -12.26 8.79 15.22
N THR A 215 -11.61 7.61 15.22
CA THR A 215 -11.11 6.98 16.45
C THR A 215 -9.71 6.42 16.26
N ARG A 216 -8.98 6.30 17.36
CA ARG A 216 -7.64 5.69 17.40
C ARG A 216 -7.66 4.25 16.85
N GLU A 217 -8.69 3.49 17.20
CA GLU A 217 -8.88 2.11 16.76
C GLU A 217 -9.05 2.06 15.25
N ILE A 218 -9.88 2.92 14.65
CA ILE A 218 -10.05 2.96 13.19
C ILE A 218 -8.73 3.35 12.51
N LEU A 219 -7.99 4.32 13.04
CA LEU A 219 -6.71 4.76 12.48
C LEU A 219 -5.62 3.67 12.52
N CYS A 220 -5.60 2.83 13.56
CA CYS A 220 -4.66 1.72 13.67
C CYS A 220 -5.08 0.50 12.84
N GLU A 221 -6.38 0.23 12.75
CA GLU A 221 -6.89 -0.99 12.13
C GLU A 221 -7.12 -0.85 10.61
N SER A 222 -7.21 0.38 10.08
CA SER A 222 -7.54 0.65 8.68
C SER A 222 -6.33 0.59 7.73
N PRO A 223 -6.33 -0.31 6.72
CA PRO A 223 -5.34 -0.31 5.66
C PRO A 223 -5.33 0.97 4.84
N LEU A 224 -6.52 1.53 4.57
CA LEU A 224 -6.66 2.76 3.82
C LEU A 224 -5.99 3.93 4.57
N ALA A 225 -6.21 4.04 5.89
CA ALA A 225 -5.57 5.09 6.67
C ALA A 225 -4.04 5.01 6.62
N ALA A 226 -3.46 3.81 6.72
CA ALA A 226 -2.02 3.59 6.59
C ALA A 226 -1.46 4.06 5.25
N LYS A 227 -2.12 3.67 4.15
CA LYS A 227 -1.73 4.11 2.80
C LYS A 227 -1.81 5.61 2.63
N LEU A 228 -2.94 6.21 2.99
CA LEU A 228 -3.16 7.64 2.81
C LEU A 228 -2.19 8.48 3.64
N ASN A 229 -1.86 8.05 4.86
CA ASN A 229 -0.84 8.69 5.68
C ASN A 229 0.52 8.74 4.98
N GLY A 230 0.95 7.62 4.38
CA GLY A 230 2.22 7.57 3.65
C GLY A 230 2.21 8.35 2.33
N TYR A 231 1.12 8.28 1.56
CA TYR A 231 0.97 9.06 0.32
C TYR A 231 1.01 10.57 0.58
N ILE A 232 0.23 11.05 1.56
CA ILE A 232 0.23 12.47 1.95
C ILE A 232 1.62 12.90 2.42
N ALA A 233 2.37 12.02 3.09
CA ALA A 233 3.73 12.32 3.52
C ALA A 233 4.77 12.37 2.38
N GLY A 234 4.37 12.01 1.14
CA GLY A 234 5.30 11.90 0.01
C GLY A 234 6.19 10.65 0.04
N ALA A 235 5.83 9.63 0.85
CA ALA A 235 6.56 8.37 0.92
C ALA A 235 6.35 7.48 -0.32
N GLY A 236 5.19 7.63 -0.98
CA GLY A 236 4.84 6.94 -2.23
C GLY A 236 4.87 7.88 -3.43
N THR A 237 4.93 7.31 -4.64
CA THR A 237 4.88 8.08 -5.89
C THR A 237 3.45 8.26 -6.39
N LEU A 238 3.21 9.30 -7.19
CA LEU A 238 1.92 9.49 -7.87
C LEU A 238 1.56 8.29 -8.75
N GLU A 239 2.51 7.75 -9.48
CA GLU A 239 2.32 6.55 -10.33
C GLU A 239 1.91 5.30 -9.51
N GLN A 240 2.41 5.18 -8.27
CA GLN A 240 1.96 4.13 -7.37
C GLN A 240 0.52 4.39 -6.92
N PHE A 241 0.22 5.61 -6.49
CA PHE A 241 -1.13 6.00 -6.07
C PHE A 241 -2.18 5.76 -7.17
N GLU A 242 -1.90 6.18 -8.40
CA GLU A 242 -2.79 6.00 -9.55
C GLU A 242 -3.04 4.52 -9.87
N ARG A 243 -2.03 3.65 -9.74
CA ARG A 243 -2.20 2.20 -9.93
C ARG A 243 -3.06 1.56 -8.84
N GLU A 244 -2.96 2.06 -7.62
CA GLU A 244 -3.71 1.52 -6.48
C GLU A 244 -5.13 2.08 -6.39
N LEU A 245 -5.39 3.23 -7.00
CA LEU A 245 -6.65 3.96 -6.94
C LEU A 245 -7.92 3.12 -7.15
N PRO A 246 -7.98 2.19 -8.13
CA PRO A 246 -9.16 1.34 -8.33
C PRO A 246 -9.55 0.51 -7.10
N ASN A 247 -8.60 0.23 -6.21
CA ASN A 247 -8.79 -0.60 -5.02
C ASN A 247 -8.99 0.23 -3.74
N LEU A 248 -8.86 1.56 -3.78
CA LEU A 248 -8.96 2.43 -2.61
C LEU A 248 -10.39 2.94 -2.35
N GLU A 249 -11.31 2.74 -3.31
CA GLU A 249 -12.73 3.13 -3.21
C GLU A 249 -12.96 4.61 -2.81
N LEU A 250 -12.08 5.50 -3.24
CA LEU A 250 -12.12 6.93 -2.92
C LEU A 250 -13.06 7.70 -3.85
N ASN A 251 -13.79 8.67 -3.30
CA ASN A 251 -14.56 9.61 -4.11
C ASN A 251 -13.64 10.60 -4.86
N GLU A 252 -14.12 11.12 -5.99
CA GLU A 252 -13.35 12.00 -6.89
C GLU A 252 -12.71 13.20 -6.18
N LYS A 253 -13.44 13.84 -5.25
CA LYS A 253 -12.93 14.99 -4.48
C LYS A 253 -11.74 14.61 -3.60
N SER A 254 -11.81 13.44 -2.97
CA SER A 254 -10.74 12.91 -2.11
C SER A 254 -9.51 12.58 -2.95
N VAL A 255 -9.70 12.00 -4.14
CA VAL A 255 -8.61 11.73 -5.09
C VAL A 255 -7.92 13.02 -5.52
N GLN A 256 -8.68 14.01 -5.98
CA GLN A 256 -8.10 15.30 -6.40
C GLN A 256 -7.33 15.97 -5.25
N TYR A 257 -7.87 15.92 -4.03
CA TYR A 257 -7.22 16.44 -2.84
C TYR A 257 -5.90 15.71 -2.55
N LEU A 258 -5.92 14.38 -2.54
CA LEU A 258 -4.73 13.56 -2.29
C LEU A 258 -3.66 13.75 -3.35
N THR A 259 -4.02 13.73 -4.64
CA THR A 259 -3.10 13.95 -5.76
C THR A 259 -2.35 15.27 -5.61
N LYS A 260 -3.03 16.36 -5.20
CA LYS A 260 -2.39 17.65 -4.93
C LYS A 260 -1.28 17.51 -3.88
N TYR A 261 -1.58 16.93 -2.72
CA TYR A 261 -0.60 16.81 -1.63
C TYR A 261 0.52 15.81 -1.93
N ILE A 262 0.22 14.72 -2.66
CA ILE A 262 1.26 13.77 -3.10
C ILE A 262 2.27 14.48 -3.98
N ILE A 263 1.83 15.31 -4.94
CA ILE A 263 2.73 16.08 -5.81
C ILE A 263 3.51 17.12 -5.02
N GLU A 264 2.84 17.87 -4.14
CA GLU A 264 3.48 18.91 -3.32
C GLU A 264 4.55 18.34 -2.37
N ASN A 265 4.31 17.15 -1.82
CA ASN A 265 5.19 16.52 -0.84
C ASN A 265 6.17 15.50 -1.46
N GLN A 266 6.15 15.30 -2.78
CA GLN A 266 7.02 14.33 -3.43
C GLN A 266 8.49 14.73 -3.26
N GLY A 267 9.28 13.84 -2.66
CA GLY A 267 10.71 14.09 -2.43
C GLY A 267 11.02 15.03 -1.27
N SER A 268 10.02 15.45 -0.48
CA SER A 268 10.21 16.31 0.70
C SER A 268 10.92 15.61 1.86
N GLY A 269 11.16 14.30 1.77
CA GLY A 269 11.74 13.48 2.83
C GLY A 269 10.77 13.26 4.01
N LEU A 270 11.01 12.19 4.76
CA LEU A 270 10.21 11.85 5.95
C LEU A 270 10.96 12.32 7.19
N TYR A 271 10.63 13.51 7.67
CA TYR A 271 11.25 14.10 8.86
C TYR A 271 10.20 14.46 9.89
N CYS A 272 10.43 14.09 11.16
CA CYS A 272 9.87 14.83 12.27
C CYS A 272 10.71 16.12 12.51
#